data_AF-A0A0D2M4T9-F1
#
_entry.id   AF-A0A0D2M4T9-F1
#
_cell.length_a   1.000
_cell.length_b   1.000
_cell.length_c   1.000
_cell.angle_alpha   90.00
_cell.angle_beta   90.00
_cell.angle_gamma   90.00
#
_symmetry.space_group_name_H-M   'P 1'
#
loop_
_entity.id
_entity.type
_entity.pdbx_description
1 polymer ?
#
loop_
_entity_poly.entity_id
_entity_poly.type
_entity_poly.pdbx_seq_one_letter_code
_entity_poly.pdbx_strand_id
1 'polypeptide(L)'
;MDMSAFYVSAARAQQGNGSGGSGGDGEESDSSWLVFVVAVALAAACAVTVWRVPIEDLLYGGEEAIDGLTAGYGGFGLGDAAGAALWAAALWFVTPLQLLLLFLGKIETERPSDEIISLLGRAAGLDVDAVGYEAPAWARAVAAAACVAGGVGLAALFSLSLGDATWAVSSGIGALFAAAVYEVGRPARVSGAEAVQLEEQWQEFARFADRRLQRGGRCHESEVWAAYRREPGASIARRSQDAVPDATLRTMVVNWHPEAQRTRTGFYKNLSVKPYVDAFTGKTLGMSVASSGGAGSGAEESREA
;
A
#
# COMPACT_ATOMS: atom_id res chain seq x y z
N MET A 1 -14.37 11.73 -1.23
CA MET A 1 -13.78 10.46 -1.73
C MET A 1 -13.34 9.68 -0.50
N ASP A 2 -13.91 8.50 -0.30
CA ASP A 2 -13.78 7.73 0.93
C ASP A 2 -12.50 6.89 0.87
N MET A 3 -11.46 7.29 1.62
CA MET A 3 -10.12 6.69 1.55
C MET A 3 -10.07 5.23 1.99
N SER A 4 -11.06 4.77 2.75
CA SER A 4 -11.22 3.38 3.18
C SER A 4 -11.38 2.39 2.02
N ALA A 5 -11.96 2.84 0.90
CA ALA A 5 -12.17 2.01 -0.30
C ALA A 5 -10.87 1.74 -1.08
N PHE A 6 -9.85 2.61 -0.94
CA PHE A 6 -8.56 2.41 -1.60
C PHE A 6 -7.70 1.38 -0.86
N TYR A 7 -7.80 1.27 0.46
CA TYR A 7 -6.95 0.36 1.26
C TYR A 7 -7.24 -1.11 1.07
N VAL A 8 -8.51 -1.51 1.04
CA VAL A 8 -8.86 -2.93 0.85
C VAL A 8 -8.56 -3.37 -0.59
N SER A 9 -8.64 -2.45 -1.56
CA SER A 9 -8.21 -2.69 -2.94
C SER A 9 -6.69 -2.74 -3.09
N ALA A 10 -5.95 -1.89 -2.36
CA ALA A 10 -4.47 -1.88 -2.37
C ALA A 10 -3.87 -3.10 -1.65
N ALA A 11 -4.43 -3.51 -0.51
CA ALA A 11 -4.04 -4.74 0.17
C ALA A 11 -4.25 -6.00 -0.70
N ARG A 12 -5.30 -5.98 -1.54
CA ARG A 12 -5.54 -7.04 -2.54
C ARG A 12 -4.72 -6.90 -3.82
N ALA A 13 -4.31 -5.70 -4.22
CA ALA A 13 -3.38 -5.54 -5.34
C ALA A 13 -1.98 -6.09 -4.98
N GLN A 14 -1.58 -6.00 -3.70
CA GLN A 14 -0.36 -6.64 -3.20
C GLN A 14 -0.49 -8.16 -3.02
N GLN A 15 -1.66 -8.70 -2.65
CA GLN A 15 -1.87 -10.16 -2.56
C GLN A 15 -2.29 -10.83 -3.87
N GLY A 16 -2.80 -10.09 -4.84
CA GLY A 16 -3.38 -10.61 -6.09
C GLY A 16 -2.43 -10.66 -7.28
N ASN A 17 -1.18 -10.21 -7.14
CA ASN A 17 -0.19 -10.28 -8.22
C ASN A 17 0.60 -11.61 -8.25
N GLY A 18 0.12 -12.63 -7.53
CA GLY A 18 0.61 -14.00 -7.59
C GLY A 18 -0.31 -14.89 -8.43
N SER A 19 0.15 -15.28 -9.61
CA SER A 19 -0.45 -16.25 -10.55
C SER A 19 -1.45 -15.70 -11.57
N GLY A 20 -0.94 -15.52 -12.79
CA GLY A 20 -1.71 -15.15 -13.97
C GLY A 20 -0.81 -14.96 -15.18
N GLY A 21 0.07 -15.92 -15.46
CA GLY A 21 0.94 -15.88 -16.62
C GLY A 21 0.15 -15.94 -17.93
N SER A 22 0.33 -14.91 -18.77
CA SER A 22 0.12 -14.97 -20.22
C SER A 22 1.19 -14.11 -20.87
N GLY A 23 1.95 -14.75 -21.77
CA GLY A 23 3.24 -14.31 -22.31
C GLY A 23 3.31 -12.88 -22.86
N GLY A 24 4.43 -12.25 -22.54
CA GLY A 24 4.94 -11.03 -23.14
C GLY A 24 6.38 -10.86 -22.67
N ASP A 25 7.32 -11.29 -23.48
CA ASP A 25 8.76 -11.16 -23.25
C ASP A 25 9.12 -9.69 -22.97
N GLY A 26 9.86 -9.47 -21.88
CA GLY A 26 10.29 -8.13 -21.45
C GLY A 26 11.09 -8.21 -20.15
N GLU A 27 12.33 -8.68 -20.23
CA GLU A 27 13.35 -8.76 -19.18
C GLU A 27 13.77 -7.37 -18.61
N GLU A 28 12.85 -6.58 -18.03
CA GLU A 28 13.21 -5.26 -17.47
C GLU A 28 13.07 -5.10 -15.95
N SER A 29 12.47 -6.06 -15.24
CA SER A 29 12.23 -5.90 -13.78
C SER A 29 13.37 -6.38 -12.87
N ASP A 30 14.30 -7.22 -13.34
CA ASP A 30 15.37 -7.78 -12.50
C ASP A 30 16.61 -6.88 -12.41
N SER A 31 16.68 -5.82 -13.21
CA SER A 31 17.86 -4.93 -13.24
C SER A 31 17.77 -3.75 -12.26
N SER A 32 16.57 -3.35 -11.82
CA SER A 32 16.38 -2.15 -10.98
C SER A 32 16.95 -2.32 -9.56
N TRP A 33 16.75 -3.49 -8.94
CA TRP A 33 17.28 -3.77 -7.60
C TRP A 33 18.80 -3.97 -7.60
N LEU A 34 19.37 -4.54 -8.68
CA LEU A 34 20.82 -4.65 -8.85
C LEU A 34 21.46 -3.27 -8.98
N VAL A 35 20.86 -2.35 -9.76
CA VAL A 35 21.32 -0.96 -9.86
C VAL A 35 21.23 -0.25 -8.51
N PHE A 36 20.19 -0.50 -7.72
CA PHE A 36 20.04 0.05 -6.37
C PHE A 36 21.10 -0.50 -5.40
N VAL A 37 21.30 -1.82 -5.35
CA VAL A 37 22.32 -2.46 -4.49
C VAL A 37 23.72 -2.00 -4.88
N VAL A 38 24.02 -1.89 -6.17
CA VAL A 38 25.29 -1.37 -6.65
C VAL A 38 25.44 0.10 -6.29
N ALA A 39 24.41 0.93 -6.43
CA ALA A 39 24.46 2.34 -6.05
C ALA A 39 24.65 2.54 -4.55
N VAL A 40 23.97 1.76 -3.70
CA VAL A 40 24.14 1.78 -2.23
C VAL A 40 25.53 1.26 -1.85
N ALA A 41 26.02 0.20 -2.48
CA ALA A 41 27.36 -0.33 -2.23
C ALA A 41 28.44 0.66 -2.66
N LEU A 42 28.26 1.34 -3.80
CA LEU A 42 29.17 2.40 -4.25
C LEU A 42 29.12 3.60 -3.31
N ALA A 43 27.93 4.01 -2.88
CA ALA A 43 27.74 5.10 -1.94
C ALA A 43 28.34 4.79 -0.55
N ALA A 44 28.18 3.56 -0.06
CA ALA A 44 28.81 3.08 1.15
C ALA A 44 30.34 2.99 1.01
N ALA A 45 30.85 2.52 -0.14
CA ALA A 45 32.29 2.51 -0.42
C ALA A 45 32.85 3.95 -0.46
N CYS A 46 32.15 4.89 -1.11
CA CYS A 46 32.50 6.30 -1.12
C CYS A 46 32.46 6.90 0.30
N ALA A 47 31.43 6.60 1.09
CA ALA A 47 31.33 7.03 2.49
C ALA A 47 32.49 6.47 3.32
N VAL A 48 32.86 5.20 3.16
CA VAL A 48 33.99 4.57 3.86
C VAL A 48 35.34 5.19 3.44
N THR A 49 35.50 5.58 2.18
CA THR A 49 36.72 6.28 1.73
C THR A 49 36.81 7.72 2.22
N VAL A 50 35.66 8.41 2.38
CA VAL A 50 35.58 9.81 2.83
C VAL A 50 35.68 9.92 4.35
N TRP A 51 35.16 8.94 5.10
CA TRP A 51 35.21 8.88 6.57
C TRP A 51 36.54 8.34 7.14
N ARG A 52 37.64 8.46 6.38
CA ARG A 52 38.99 8.11 6.87
C ARG A 52 39.57 9.12 7.88
N VAL A 53 38.81 10.12 8.30
CA VAL A 53 39.18 11.01 9.39
C VAL A 53 38.83 10.33 10.72
N PRO A 54 39.76 10.20 11.68
CA PRO A 54 39.47 9.62 13.00
C PRO A 54 38.29 10.35 13.65
N ILE A 55 37.28 9.60 14.11
CA ILE A 55 36.13 10.14 14.86
C ILE A 55 36.58 10.93 16.11
N GLU A 56 37.76 10.60 16.62
CA GLU A 56 38.47 11.27 17.72
C GLU A 56 38.80 12.74 17.38
N ASP A 57 39.25 13.03 16.15
CA ASP A 57 39.58 14.39 15.69
C ASP A 57 38.30 15.22 15.47
N LEU A 58 37.19 14.58 15.09
CA LEU A 58 35.88 15.23 14.91
C LEU A 58 35.21 15.60 16.25
N LEU A 59 35.43 14.81 17.30
CA LEU A 59 34.83 15.01 18.63
C LEU A 59 35.68 15.90 19.55
N TYR A 60 37.01 15.90 19.38
CA TYR A 60 37.94 16.62 20.28
C TYR A 60 38.76 17.73 19.60
N GLY A 61 38.75 17.83 18.26
CA GLY A 61 39.41 18.91 17.53
C GLY A 61 38.54 20.18 17.50
N GLY A 62 38.61 21.02 18.53
CA GLY A 62 38.07 22.38 18.44
C GLY A 62 38.76 23.18 17.32
N GLU A 63 38.02 24.09 16.67
CA GLU A 63 38.38 25.05 15.59
C GLU A 63 39.22 24.52 14.39
N GLU A 64 40.28 23.77 14.61
CA GLU A 64 41.12 23.12 13.59
C GLU A 64 40.42 21.96 12.84
N ALA A 65 39.47 21.24 13.47
CA ALA A 65 38.67 20.23 12.73
C ALA A 65 37.66 20.87 11.78
N ILE A 66 37.20 22.10 12.10
CA ILE A 66 36.32 22.89 11.25
C ILE A 66 37.13 23.48 10.07
N ASP A 67 38.39 23.89 10.31
CA ASP A 67 39.32 24.29 9.25
C ASP A 67 39.78 23.10 8.37
N GLY A 68 39.92 21.89 8.92
CA GLY A 68 40.14 20.67 8.14
C GLY A 68 38.95 20.26 7.25
N LEU A 69 37.73 20.66 7.63
CA LEU A 69 36.51 20.50 6.82
C LEU A 69 36.39 21.53 5.68
N THR A 70 37.11 22.65 5.74
CA THR A 70 37.02 23.74 4.76
C THR A 70 38.28 23.91 3.90
N ALA A 71 39.44 23.46 4.36
CA ALA A 71 40.74 23.64 3.70
C ALA A 71 41.25 22.36 3.04
N GLY A 72 40.57 21.89 1.99
CA GLY A 72 41.11 20.83 1.14
C GLY A 72 40.32 20.70 -0.16
N TYR A 73 41.02 20.68 -1.30
CA TYR A 73 40.51 20.45 -2.66
C TYR A 73 39.89 19.04 -2.89
N GLY A 74 39.30 18.46 -1.84
CA GLY A 74 38.67 17.13 -1.79
C GLY A 74 38.12 16.79 -0.40
N GLY A 75 37.92 17.78 0.48
CA GLY A 75 37.36 17.59 1.82
C GLY A 75 35.83 17.62 1.79
N PHE A 76 35.20 16.71 2.53
CA PHE A 76 33.74 16.70 2.73
C PHE A 76 33.36 17.85 3.65
N GLY A 77 32.89 18.95 3.08
CA GLY A 77 32.59 20.19 3.79
C GLY A 77 31.17 20.22 4.37
N LEU A 78 30.84 21.32 5.07
CA LEU A 78 29.49 21.54 5.61
C LEU A 78 28.40 21.51 4.53
N GLY A 79 28.72 21.96 3.32
CA GLY A 79 27.82 21.88 2.18
C GLY A 79 27.53 20.43 1.77
N ASP A 80 28.55 19.57 1.78
CA ASP A 80 28.40 18.15 1.44
C ASP A 80 27.62 17.42 2.54
N ALA A 81 27.85 17.77 3.80
CA ALA A 81 27.07 17.24 4.93
C ALA A 81 25.59 17.64 4.84
N ALA A 82 25.30 18.89 4.50
CA ALA A 82 23.93 19.37 4.28
C ALA A 82 23.28 18.67 3.07
N GLY A 83 24.00 18.57 1.96
CA GLY A 83 23.55 17.84 0.76
C GLY A 83 23.28 16.36 1.06
N ALA A 84 24.17 15.71 1.82
CA ALA A 84 24.03 14.32 2.22
C ALA A 84 22.82 14.11 3.13
N ALA A 85 22.57 15.00 4.08
CA ALA A 85 21.40 14.92 4.96
C ALA A 85 20.09 15.09 4.17
N LEU A 86 20.05 16.06 3.24
CA LEU A 86 18.89 16.28 2.37
C LEU A 86 18.60 15.07 1.49
N TRP A 87 19.64 14.52 0.85
CA TRP A 87 19.50 13.32 0.02
C TRP A 87 19.17 12.08 0.84
N ALA A 88 19.75 11.91 2.02
CA ALA A 88 19.42 10.80 2.92
C ALA A 88 17.94 10.84 3.33
N ALA A 89 17.43 12.01 3.68
CA ALA A 89 16.02 12.21 3.99
C ALA A 89 15.12 11.95 2.77
N ALA A 90 15.51 12.42 1.58
CA ALA A 90 14.76 12.16 0.35
C ALA A 90 14.74 10.66 -0.01
N LEU A 91 15.89 9.98 0.06
CA LEU A 91 16.07 8.56 -0.29
C LEU A 91 15.20 7.62 0.55
N TRP A 92 14.86 8.02 1.78
CA TRP A 92 13.91 7.28 2.60
C TRP A 92 12.54 7.14 1.91
N PHE A 93 12.12 8.16 1.16
CA PHE A 93 10.80 8.23 0.53
C PHE A 93 10.82 7.97 -0.96
N VAL A 94 11.88 8.37 -1.66
CA VAL A 94 11.97 8.35 -3.13
C VAL A 94 13.40 8.14 -3.62
N THR A 95 13.61 7.25 -4.60
CA THR A 95 14.91 7.14 -5.28
C THR A 95 15.06 8.19 -6.39
N PRO A 96 16.30 8.50 -6.83
CA PRO A 96 16.51 9.34 -8.02
C PRO A 96 15.79 8.79 -9.27
N LEU A 97 15.69 7.47 -9.40
CA LEU A 97 14.92 6.83 -10.47
C LEU A 97 13.42 7.11 -10.33
N GLN A 98 12.86 6.97 -9.12
CA GLN A 98 11.46 7.29 -8.86
C GLN A 98 11.13 8.77 -9.09
N LEU A 99 12.05 9.68 -8.79
CA LEU A 99 11.91 11.09 -9.14
C LEU A 99 11.79 11.28 -10.66
N LEU A 100 12.63 10.58 -11.43
CA LEU A 100 12.57 10.59 -12.89
C LEU A 100 11.25 9.98 -13.40
N LEU A 101 10.83 8.84 -12.84
CA LEU A 101 9.56 8.20 -13.19
C LEU A 101 8.35 9.09 -12.88
N LEU A 102 8.38 9.82 -11.77
CA LEU A 102 7.36 10.79 -11.41
C LEU A 102 7.25 11.90 -12.48
N PHE A 103 8.38 12.41 -12.99
CA PHE A 103 8.39 13.35 -14.12
C PHE A 103 7.84 12.75 -15.41
N LEU A 104 8.00 11.44 -15.63
CA LEU A 104 7.41 10.71 -16.75
C LEU A 104 5.94 10.32 -16.51
N GLY A 105 5.34 10.71 -15.39
CA GLY A 105 3.95 10.40 -15.05
C GLY A 105 3.71 8.97 -14.55
N LYS A 106 4.78 8.22 -14.22
CA LYS A 106 4.70 6.90 -13.60
C LYS A 106 4.76 7.06 -12.08
N ILE A 107 3.73 6.58 -11.38
CA ILE A 107 3.58 6.70 -9.92
C ILE A 107 3.80 5.31 -9.30
N GLU A 108 4.88 5.15 -8.53
CA GLU A 108 5.20 3.90 -7.81
C GLU A 108 4.75 3.93 -6.34
N THR A 109 3.78 3.10 -5.99
CA THR A 109 3.19 3.16 -4.65
C THR A 109 4.14 2.79 -3.51
N GLU A 110 5.24 2.10 -3.77
CA GLU A 110 6.15 1.55 -2.74
C GLU A 110 7.34 2.49 -2.44
N ARG A 111 7.77 2.57 -1.17
CA ARG A 111 8.96 3.35 -0.80
C ARG A 111 10.23 2.52 -0.99
N PRO A 112 11.34 3.16 -1.36
CA PRO A 112 12.64 2.50 -1.38
C PRO A 112 13.02 1.94 0.00
N SER A 113 12.68 2.65 1.08
CA SER A 113 12.93 2.16 2.44
C SER A 113 12.13 0.90 2.79
N ASP A 114 10.89 0.77 2.29
CA ASP A 114 10.08 -0.43 2.54
C ASP A 114 10.64 -1.64 1.79
N GLU A 115 11.17 -1.45 0.59
CA GLU A 115 11.86 -2.50 -0.17
C GLU A 115 13.10 -2.99 0.59
N ILE A 116 13.92 -2.08 1.11
CA ILE A 116 15.09 -2.46 1.93
C ILE A 116 14.63 -3.23 3.18
N ILE A 117 13.61 -2.72 3.87
CA ILE A 117 13.07 -3.35 5.09
C ILE A 117 12.51 -4.75 4.79
N SER A 118 11.79 -4.91 3.68
CA SER A 118 11.21 -6.19 3.26
C SER A 118 12.31 -7.18 2.86
N LEU A 119 13.33 -6.73 2.14
CA LEU A 119 14.51 -7.52 1.81
C LEU A 119 15.23 -8.01 3.07
N LEU A 120 15.47 -7.12 4.04
CA LEU A 120 16.11 -7.46 5.31
C LEU A 120 15.26 -8.43 6.13
N GLY A 121 13.94 -8.22 6.15
CA GLY A 121 13.00 -9.12 6.82
C GLY A 121 13.04 -10.53 6.21
N ARG A 122 12.96 -10.62 4.88
CA ARG A 122 13.06 -11.90 4.14
C ARG A 122 14.40 -12.58 4.37
N ALA A 123 15.50 -11.83 4.33
CA ALA A 123 16.84 -12.36 4.61
C ALA A 123 16.99 -12.88 6.05
N ALA A 124 16.29 -12.27 7.01
CA ALA A 124 16.22 -12.73 8.40
C ALA A 124 15.19 -13.85 8.63
N GLY A 125 14.52 -14.34 7.58
CA GLY A 125 13.50 -15.38 7.68
C GLY A 125 12.20 -14.93 8.34
N LEU A 126 11.93 -13.62 8.36
CA LEU A 126 10.68 -13.07 8.86
C LEU A 126 9.58 -13.17 7.80
N ASP A 127 8.35 -13.37 8.24
CA ASP A 127 7.18 -13.41 7.36
C ASP A 127 6.73 -11.98 7.04
N VAL A 128 7.39 -11.39 6.05
CA VAL A 128 7.16 -9.99 5.63
C VAL A 128 5.79 -9.82 4.97
N ASP A 129 5.25 -10.89 4.38
CA ASP A 129 3.98 -10.86 3.67
C ASP A 129 2.79 -11.18 4.61
N ALA A 130 3.06 -11.42 5.90
CA ALA A 130 2.03 -11.63 6.92
C ALA A 130 1.16 -10.39 7.13
N VAL A 131 -0.14 -10.61 7.29
CA VAL A 131 -1.10 -9.56 7.64
C VAL A 131 -0.76 -9.01 9.02
N GLY A 132 -0.43 -7.71 9.06
CA GLY A 132 -0.02 -7.04 10.29
C GLY A 132 1.48 -7.11 10.60
N TYR A 133 2.32 -7.54 9.65
CA TYR A 133 3.76 -7.49 9.80
C TYR A 133 4.22 -6.06 10.14
N GLU A 134 4.86 -5.92 11.29
CA GLU A 134 5.55 -4.70 11.68
C GLU A 134 7.05 -4.91 11.64
N ALA A 135 7.71 -4.17 10.76
CA ALA A 135 9.15 -4.26 10.61
C ALA A 135 9.87 -3.99 11.94
N PRO A 136 10.82 -4.86 12.35
CA PRO A 136 11.54 -4.70 13.60
C PRO A 136 12.43 -3.45 13.56
N ALA A 137 12.69 -2.86 14.73
CA ALA A 137 13.43 -1.60 14.84
C ALA A 137 14.82 -1.67 14.20
N TRP A 138 15.50 -2.81 14.29
CA TRP A 138 16.81 -3.00 13.66
C TRP A 138 16.73 -2.91 12.13
N ALA A 139 15.70 -3.46 11.49
CA ALA A 139 15.57 -3.42 10.03
C ALA A 139 15.32 -1.98 9.56
N ARG A 140 14.51 -1.21 10.30
CA ARG A 140 14.30 0.22 10.05
C ARG A 140 15.60 1.02 10.23
N ALA A 141 16.38 0.71 11.27
CA ALA A 141 17.66 1.36 11.52
C ALA A 141 18.68 1.07 10.41
N VAL A 142 18.76 -0.18 9.94
CA VAL A 142 19.63 -0.54 8.81
C VAL A 142 19.18 0.14 7.51
N ALA A 143 17.88 0.18 7.24
CA ALA A 143 17.34 0.92 6.09
C ALA A 143 17.65 2.42 6.17
N ALA A 144 17.57 3.01 7.36
CA ALA A 144 17.92 4.42 7.58
C ALA A 144 19.42 4.64 7.35
N ALA A 145 20.27 3.75 7.86
CA ALA A 145 21.71 3.79 7.62
C ALA A 145 22.05 3.65 6.13
N ALA A 146 21.34 2.78 5.39
CA ALA A 146 21.50 2.66 3.94
C ALA A 146 21.12 3.94 3.20
N CYS A 147 20.03 4.62 3.60
CA CYS A 147 19.65 5.92 3.04
C CYS A 147 20.68 7.01 3.36
N VAL A 148 21.22 7.02 4.58
CA VAL A 148 22.31 7.93 4.98
C VAL A 148 23.57 7.68 4.15
N ALA A 149 23.98 6.43 4.01
CA ALA A 149 25.11 6.06 3.17
C ALA A 149 24.88 6.48 1.71
N GLY A 150 23.68 6.24 1.18
CA GLY A 150 23.25 6.70 -0.14
C GLY A 150 23.34 8.22 -0.30
N GLY A 151 22.87 8.98 0.68
CA GLY A 151 22.94 10.44 0.70
C GLY A 151 24.37 10.96 0.70
N VAL A 152 25.24 10.38 1.54
CA VAL A 152 26.68 10.70 1.57
C VAL A 152 27.33 10.37 0.23
N GLY A 153 27.00 9.22 -0.36
CA GLY A 153 27.52 8.84 -1.68
C GLY A 153 27.08 9.78 -2.80
N LEU A 154 25.83 10.23 -2.80
CA LEU A 154 25.33 11.22 -3.77
C LEU A 154 26.01 12.58 -3.58
N ALA A 155 26.14 13.05 -2.33
CA ALA A 155 26.86 14.28 -2.03
C ALA A 155 28.30 14.20 -2.55
N ALA A 156 29.04 13.15 -2.18
CA ALA A 156 30.40 12.93 -2.64
C ALA A 156 30.50 12.83 -4.17
N LEU A 157 29.55 12.17 -4.82
CA LEU A 157 29.48 12.10 -6.29
C LEU A 157 29.34 13.50 -6.91
N PHE A 158 28.47 14.36 -6.36
CA PHE A 158 28.33 15.74 -6.85
C PHE A 158 29.58 16.57 -6.61
N SER A 159 30.20 16.50 -5.44
CA SER A 159 31.42 17.25 -5.14
C SER A 159 32.57 16.80 -6.06
N LEU A 160 32.71 15.49 -6.31
CA LEU A 160 33.74 14.94 -7.20
C LEU A 160 33.50 15.27 -8.68
N SER A 161 32.24 15.32 -9.13
CA SER A 161 31.91 15.51 -10.54
C SER A 161 31.75 16.98 -10.94
N LEU A 162 31.21 17.82 -10.04
CA LEU A 162 30.87 19.22 -10.32
C LEU A 162 31.77 20.20 -9.56
N GLY A 163 32.63 19.70 -8.66
CA GLY A 163 33.65 20.49 -7.98
C GLY A 163 33.13 21.34 -6.82
N ASP A 164 31.82 21.31 -6.53
CA ASP A 164 31.22 22.03 -5.41
C ASP A 164 30.01 21.31 -4.79
N ALA A 165 29.64 21.72 -3.58
CA ALA A 165 28.49 21.19 -2.85
C ALA A 165 27.15 21.82 -3.28
N THR A 166 27.18 22.88 -4.09
CA THR A 166 25.99 23.66 -4.47
C THR A 166 24.95 22.77 -5.15
N TRP A 167 25.39 21.86 -6.02
CA TRP A 167 24.52 20.92 -6.70
C TRP A 167 23.94 19.86 -5.77
N ALA A 168 24.74 19.33 -4.83
CA ALA A 168 24.25 18.37 -3.84
C ALA A 168 23.12 18.96 -2.99
N VAL A 169 23.30 20.19 -2.50
CA VAL A 169 22.31 20.89 -1.68
C VAL A 169 21.08 21.27 -2.49
N SER A 170 21.25 21.93 -3.65
CA SER A 170 20.12 22.41 -4.45
C SER A 170 19.25 21.26 -4.98
N SER A 171 19.87 20.20 -5.50
CA SER A 171 19.15 19.00 -5.94
C SER A 171 18.54 18.24 -4.76
N GLY A 172 19.22 18.17 -3.61
CA GLY A 172 18.71 17.56 -2.38
C GLY A 172 17.45 18.26 -1.86
N ILE A 173 17.41 19.59 -1.89
CA ILE A 173 16.21 20.38 -1.55
C ILE A 173 15.07 20.02 -2.51
N GLY A 174 15.32 20.02 -3.81
CA GLY A 174 14.32 19.66 -4.83
C GLY A 174 13.79 18.23 -4.65
N ALA A 175 14.69 17.28 -4.41
CA ALA A 175 14.36 15.88 -4.14
C ALA A 175 13.51 15.73 -2.87
N LEU A 176 13.85 16.44 -1.80
CA LEU A 176 13.09 16.41 -0.54
C LEU A 176 11.69 17.02 -0.70
N PHE A 177 11.55 18.11 -1.44
CA PHE A 177 10.23 18.69 -1.75
C PHE A 177 9.38 17.73 -2.58
N ALA A 178 9.97 17.13 -3.63
CA ALA A 178 9.28 16.15 -4.45
C ALA A 178 8.87 14.93 -3.60
N ALA A 179 9.75 14.43 -2.75
CA ALA A 179 9.46 13.36 -1.79
C ALA A 179 8.30 13.72 -0.85
N ALA A 180 8.26 14.95 -0.32
CA ALA A 180 7.20 15.41 0.56
C ALA A 180 5.84 15.48 -0.16
N VAL A 181 5.80 16.06 -1.37
CA VAL A 181 4.59 16.12 -2.20
C VAL A 181 4.12 14.70 -2.55
N TYR A 182 5.07 13.83 -2.89
CA TYR A 182 4.81 12.45 -3.23
C TYR A 182 4.20 11.67 -2.05
N GLU A 183 4.77 11.88 -0.87
CA GLU A 183 4.32 11.26 0.37
C GLU A 183 2.93 11.75 0.78
N VAL A 184 2.61 13.03 0.60
CA VAL A 184 1.27 13.58 0.82
C VAL A 184 0.23 12.97 -0.15
N GLY A 185 0.65 12.64 -1.37
CA GLY A 185 -0.20 11.98 -2.36
C GLY A 185 -0.39 10.47 -2.13
N ARG A 186 0.43 9.85 -1.27
CA ARG A 186 0.41 8.40 -1.05
C ARG A 186 -0.72 8.02 -0.08
N PRO A 187 -1.39 6.88 -0.27
CA PRO A 187 -2.30 6.35 0.73
C PRO A 187 -1.59 6.17 2.10
N ALA A 188 -2.11 6.85 3.13
CA ALA A 188 -1.82 6.64 4.55
C ALA A 188 -1.70 5.15 4.95
N ARG A 189 -0.67 4.81 5.73
CA ARG A 189 -0.47 3.42 6.15
C ARG A 189 -1.52 2.98 7.17
N VAL A 190 -2.12 1.83 6.91
CA VAL A 190 -2.90 1.09 7.89
C VAL A 190 -1.92 0.51 8.91
N SER A 191 -2.20 0.67 10.20
CA SER A 191 -1.35 0.07 11.25
C SER A 191 -1.40 -1.47 11.20
N GLY A 192 -0.40 -2.17 11.73
CA GLY A 192 -0.40 -3.63 11.71
C GLY A 192 -1.64 -4.23 12.38
N ALA A 193 -2.03 -3.66 13.52
CA ALA A 193 -3.25 -4.04 14.24
C ALA A 193 -4.53 -3.75 13.44
N GLU A 194 -4.61 -2.63 12.75
CA GLU A 194 -5.76 -2.27 11.91
C GLU A 194 -5.84 -3.16 10.66
N ALA A 195 -4.71 -3.55 10.08
CA ALA A 195 -4.66 -4.47 8.95
C ALA A 195 -5.21 -5.85 9.33
N VAL A 196 -4.83 -6.36 10.51
CA VAL A 196 -5.38 -7.62 11.05
C VAL A 196 -6.89 -7.51 11.25
N GLN A 197 -7.38 -6.40 11.83
CA GLN A 197 -8.83 -6.20 12.01
C GLN A 197 -9.59 -6.14 10.68
N LEU A 198 -9.06 -5.43 9.68
CA LEU A 198 -9.67 -5.36 8.34
C LEU A 198 -9.69 -6.72 7.65
N GLU A 199 -8.63 -7.52 7.80
CA GLU A 199 -8.58 -8.87 7.27
C GLU A 199 -9.57 -9.80 7.98
N GLU A 200 -9.67 -9.74 9.31
CA GLU A 200 -10.66 -10.51 10.06
C GLU A 200 -12.10 -10.18 9.62
N GLN A 201 -12.40 -8.88 9.44
CA GLN A 201 -13.68 -8.42 8.91
C GLN A 201 -13.93 -8.94 7.50
N TRP A 202 -12.91 -8.90 6.64
CA TRP A 202 -12.98 -9.42 5.28
C TRP A 202 -13.25 -10.93 5.26
N GLN A 203 -12.54 -11.71 6.07
CA GLN A 203 -12.70 -13.17 6.17
C GLN A 203 -14.07 -13.56 6.75
N GLU A 204 -14.59 -12.81 7.73
CA GLU A 204 -15.97 -12.99 8.22
C GLU A 204 -16.99 -12.71 7.10
N PHE A 205 -16.83 -11.61 6.36
CA PHE A 205 -17.68 -11.27 5.24
C PHE A 205 -17.62 -12.31 4.11
N ALA A 206 -16.43 -12.76 3.72
CA ALA A 206 -16.23 -13.75 2.66
C ALA A 206 -16.93 -15.08 3.00
N ARG A 207 -16.79 -15.55 4.26
CA ARG A 207 -17.51 -16.75 4.74
C ARG A 207 -19.02 -16.59 4.72
N PHE A 208 -19.53 -15.39 5.00
CA PHE A 208 -20.95 -15.10 4.81
C PHE A 208 -21.32 -15.12 3.33
N ALA A 209 -20.54 -14.45 2.48
CA ALA A 209 -20.79 -14.31 1.06
C ALA A 209 -20.84 -15.67 0.35
N ASP A 210 -19.91 -16.57 0.63
CA ASP A 210 -19.85 -17.90 0.01
C ASP A 210 -21.07 -18.77 0.40
N ARG A 211 -21.59 -18.58 1.62
CA ARG A 211 -22.78 -19.30 2.09
C ARG A 211 -24.06 -18.72 1.50
N ARG A 212 -24.20 -17.39 1.57
CA ARG A 212 -25.49 -16.68 1.42
C ARG A 212 -25.63 -15.89 0.13
N LEU A 213 -24.56 -15.45 -0.49
CA LEU A 213 -24.64 -14.69 -1.73
C LEU A 213 -24.59 -15.64 -2.94
N GLN A 214 -25.29 -15.25 -4.00
CA GLN A 214 -25.26 -15.90 -5.30
C GLN A 214 -24.81 -14.90 -6.34
N ARG A 215 -23.90 -15.35 -7.21
CA ARG A 215 -23.38 -14.61 -8.37
C ARG A 215 -24.39 -14.64 -9.51
N GLY A 216 -25.50 -13.97 -9.31
CA GLY A 216 -26.63 -13.96 -10.24
C GLY A 216 -27.87 -13.34 -9.61
N GLY A 217 -28.82 -12.90 -10.43
CA GLY A 217 -30.05 -12.27 -9.96
C GLY A 217 -29.89 -10.78 -9.61
N ARG A 218 -30.81 -10.28 -8.79
CA ARG A 218 -30.84 -8.88 -8.34
C ARG A 218 -31.28 -8.82 -6.87
N CYS A 219 -30.59 -8.04 -6.05
CA CYS A 219 -30.98 -7.75 -4.67
C CYS A 219 -30.70 -6.29 -4.32
N HIS A 220 -31.40 -5.77 -3.32
CA HIS A 220 -31.12 -4.43 -2.80
C HIS A 220 -29.94 -4.48 -1.80
N GLU A 221 -29.15 -3.40 -1.72
CA GLU A 221 -27.99 -3.35 -0.81
C GLU A 221 -28.38 -3.57 0.66
N SER A 222 -29.53 -3.03 1.08
CA SER A 222 -30.05 -3.24 2.43
C SER A 222 -30.42 -4.70 2.74
N GLU A 223 -30.77 -5.50 1.74
CA GLU A 223 -31.04 -6.94 1.92
C GLU A 223 -29.76 -7.69 2.25
N VAL A 224 -28.66 -7.34 1.57
CA VAL A 224 -27.34 -7.90 1.83
C VAL A 224 -26.87 -7.53 3.24
N TRP A 225 -27.00 -6.28 3.65
CA TRP A 225 -26.59 -5.83 4.99
C TRP A 225 -27.44 -6.47 6.09
N ALA A 226 -28.75 -6.56 5.88
CA ALA A 226 -29.66 -7.21 6.81
C ALA A 226 -29.40 -8.72 6.90
N ALA A 227 -29.03 -9.37 5.81
CA ALA A 227 -28.64 -10.78 5.81
C ALA A 227 -27.30 -11.00 6.54
N TYR A 228 -26.30 -10.14 6.27
CA TYR A 228 -25.00 -10.21 6.93
C TYR A 228 -25.12 -10.06 8.45
N ARG A 229 -25.84 -9.02 8.92
CA ARG A 229 -26.03 -8.75 10.36
C ARG A 229 -26.83 -9.82 11.10
N ARG A 230 -27.65 -10.61 10.39
CA ARG A 230 -28.44 -11.70 10.96
C ARG A 230 -27.72 -13.05 10.94
N GLU A 231 -26.59 -13.17 10.26
CA GLU A 231 -25.94 -14.47 10.05
C GLU A 231 -25.38 -15.05 11.37
N PRO A 232 -25.63 -16.35 11.67
CA PRO A 232 -24.99 -17.05 12.77
C PRO A 232 -23.48 -17.12 12.53
N GLY A 233 -22.69 -16.45 13.39
CA GLY A 233 -21.23 -16.35 13.23
C GLY A 233 -20.74 -15.00 12.70
N ALA A 234 -21.63 -14.08 12.31
CA ALA A 234 -21.27 -12.68 12.07
C ALA A 234 -21.07 -11.97 13.43
N SER A 235 -19.96 -12.29 14.09
CA SER A 235 -19.64 -11.87 15.46
C SER A 235 -19.27 -10.39 15.52
N ILE A 236 -18.61 -9.88 14.48
CA ILE A 236 -18.19 -8.49 14.36
C ILE A 236 -19.40 -7.63 13.99
N ALA A 237 -20.28 -8.11 13.11
CA ALA A 237 -21.50 -7.41 12.71
C ALA A 237 -22.49 -7.14 13.87
N ARG A 238 -22.37 -7.86 14.99
CA ARG A 238 -23.27 -7.78 16.16
C ARG A 238 -22.73 -6.98 17.32
N ARG A 239 -21.42 -6.72 17.41
CA ARG A 239 -20.88 -5.79 18.39
C ARG A 239 -21.25 -4.39 17.92
N SER A 240 -22.20 -3.74 18.58
CA SER A 240 -22.72 -2.43 18.14
C SER A 240 -21.64 -1.34 18.05
N GLN A 241 -20.52 -1.53 18.75
CA GLN A 241 -19.37 -0.63 18.73
C GLN A 241 -18.40 -0.90 17.57
N ASP A 242 -18.42 -2.11 16.98
CA ASP A 242 -17.54 -2.56 15.90
C ASP A 242 -18.32 -2.92 14.61
N ALA A 243 -19.57 -2.44 14.51
CA ALA A 243 -20.42 -2.77 13.38
C ALA A 243 -19.82 -2.20 12.09
N VAL A 244 -19.49 -3.09 11.14
CA VAL A 244 -18.89 -2.72 9.86
C VAL A 244 -19.78 -1.69 9.13
N PRO A 245 -19.26 -0.50 8.78
CA PRO A 245 -20.02 0.53 8.10
C PRO A 245 -20.56 0.05 6.75
N ASP A 246 -21.73 0.58 6.34
CA ASP A 246 -22.35 0.24 5.05
C ASP A 246 -21.44 0.60 3.85
N ALA A 247 -20.60 1.63 3.99
CA ALA A 247 -19.57 1.97 3.00
C ALA A 247 -18.55 0.83 2.83
N THR A 248 -18.03 0.30 3.93
CA THR A 248 -17.08 -0.80 3.94
C THR A 248 -17.70 -2.08 3.37
N LEU A 249 -18.93 -2.41 3.76
CA LEU A 249 -19.65 -3.57 3.22
C LEU A 249 -19.84 -3.48 1.70
N ARG A 250 -20.10 -2.27 1.17
CA ARG A 250 -20.20 -2.06 -0.28
C ARG A 250 -18.88 -2.37 -0.98
N THR A 251 -17.76 -1.92 -0.43
CA THR A 251 -16.43 -2.25 -0.95
C THR A 251 -16.17 -3.75 -0.87
N MET A 252 -16.54 -4.40 0.24
CA MET A 252 -16.37 -5.84 0.40
C MET A 252 -17.18 -6.65 -0.64
N VAL A 253 -18.41 -6.24 -0.96
CA VAL A 253 -19.21 -6.88 -2.02
C VAL A 253 -18.51 -6.79 -3.37
N VAL A 254 -18.03 -5.60 -3.76
CA VAL A 254 -17.35 -5.38 -5.04
C VAL A 254 -16.05 -6.20 -5.12
N ASN A 255 -15.32 -6.26 -4.00
CA ASN A 255 -14.13 -7.09 -3.89
C ASN A 255 -14.46 -8.58 -4.05
N TRP A 256 -15.52 -9.09 -3.43
CA TRP A 256 -15.89 -10.50 -3.51
C TRP A 256 -16.44 -10.87 -4.90
N HIS A 257 -17.15 -9.96 -5.56
CA HIS A 257 -17.73 -10.13 -6.89
C HIS A 257 -17.56 -8.86 -7.75
N PRO A 258 -16.47 -8.76 -8.53
CA PRO A 258 -16.16 -7.57 -9.34
C PRO A 258 -17.25 -7.22 -10.37
N GLU A 259 -18.04 -8.21 -10.81
CA GLU A 259 -19.14 -8.00 -11.76
C GLU A 259 -20.43 -7.47 -11.10
N ALA A 260 -20.45 -7.29 -9.77
CA ALA A 260 -21.59 -6.75 -9.06
C ALA A 260 -21.73 -5.26 -9.33
N GLN A 261 -22.60 -4.89 -10.28
CA GLN A 261 -22.85 -3.49 -10.63
C GLN A 261 -23.98 -2.91 -9.77
N ARG A 262 -23.68 -1.82 -9.05
CA ARG A 262 -24.68 -1.07 -8.28
C ARG A 262 -25.41 -0.08 -9.17
N THR A 263 -26.74 -0.06 -9.10
CA THR A 263 -27.57 0.97 -9.73
C THR A 263 -27.64 2.22 -8.86
N ARG A 264 -28.01 3.36 -9.46
CA ARG A 264 -28.27 4.61 -8.72
C ARG A 264 -29.34 4.44 -7.62
N THR A 265 -30.23 3.47 -7.78
CA THR A 265 -31.32 3.14 -6.85
C THR A 265 -30.92 2.17 -5.72
N GLY A 266 -29.64 1.77 -5.61
CA GLY A 266 -29.17 0.91 -4.52
C GLY A 266 -29.33 -0.60 -4.76
N PHE A 267 -29.69 -1.02 -5.97
CA PHE A 267 -29.75 -2.45 -6.33
C PHE A 267 -28.43 -2.94 -6.90
N TYR A 268 -28.05 -4.16 -6.56
CA TYR A 268 -26.98 -4.87 -7.23
C TYR A 268 -27.53 -5.71 -8.38
N LYS A 269 -26.86 -5.64 -9.54
CA LYS A 269 -27.02 -6.60 -10.64
C LYS A 269 -26.04 -7.76 -10.43
N ASN A 270 -26.42 -8.95 -10.91
CA ASN A 270 -25.61 -10.17 -10.82
C ASN A 270 -25.29 -10.57 -9.37
N LEU A 271 -26.16 -10.18 -8.44
CA LEU A 271 -26.04 -10.50 -7.03
C LEU A 271 -27.43 -10.76 -6.48
N SER A 272 -27.59 -11.84 -5.73
CA SER A 272 -28.79 -12.11 -4.96
C SER A 272 -28.44 -12.78 -3.64
N VAL A 273 -29.35 -12.67 -2.67
CA VAL A 273 -29.21 -13.27 -1.35
C VAL A 273 -30.05 -14.55 -1.30
N LYS A 274 -29.44 -15.67 -0.96
CA LYS A 274 -30.16 -16.92 -0.72
C LYS A 274 -31.06 -16.77 0.50
N PRO A 275 -32.32 -17.20 0.41
CA PRO A 275 -33.19 -17.26 1.58
C PRO A 275 -32.56 -18.13 2.67
N TYR A 276 -32.58 -17.65 3.91
CA TYR A 276 -32.16 -18.43 5.05
C TYR A 276 -33.26 -19.41 5.41
N VAL A 277 -32.96 -20.68 5.60
CA VAL A 277 -33.88 -21.59 6.29
C VAL A 277 -33.28 -21.88 7.65
N ASP A 278 -33.94 -21.43 8.71
CA ASP A 278 -33.52 -21.74 10.06
C ASP A 278 -33.65 -23.25 10.30
N ALA A 279 -32.52 -23.93 10.53
CA ALA A 279 -32.48 -25.37 10.71
C ALA A 279 -33.28 -25.85 11.94
N PHE A 280 -33.50 -24.99 12.92
CA PHE A 280 -34.23 -25.35 14.14
C PHE A 280 -35.74 -25.08 14.02
N THR A 281 -36.14 -23.98 13.37
CA THR A 281 -37.55 -23.60 13.25
C THR A 281 -38.19 -23.95 11.91
N GLY A 282 -37.40 -24.33 10.91
CA GLY A 282 -37.85 -24.60 9.54
C GLY A 282 -38.36 -23.36 8.80
N LYS A 283 -38.27 -22.17 9.40
CA LYS A 283 -38.80 -20.93 8.82
C LYS A 283 -37.82 -20.35 7.82
N THR A 284 -38.32 -20.06 6.62
CA THR A 284 -37.59 -19.33 5.59
C THR A 284 -37.60 -17.83 5.91
N LEU A 285 -36.46 -17.26 6.26
CA LEU A 285 -36.28 -15.83 6.49
C LEU A 285 -35.61 -15.18 5.27
N GLY A 286 -36.21 -14.10 4.75
CA GLY A 286 -35.62 -13.26 3.72
C GLY A 286 -36.01 -13.59 2.28
N MET A 287 -37.25 -14.03 2.01
CA MET A 287 -37.77 -13.98 0.64
C MET A 287 -37.85 -12.51 0.20
N SER A 288 -36.97 -12.12 -0.72
CA SER A 288 -37.15 -10.91 -1.52
C SER A 288 -38.51 -11.01 -2.20
N VAL A 289 -39.33 -9.96 -2.07
CA VAL A 289 -40.58 -9.80 -2.82
C VAL A 289 -40.22 -9.62 -4.29
N ALA A 290 -39.93 -10.73 -4.97
CA ALA A 290 -39.83 -10.75 -6.42
C ALA A 290 -41.26 -10.71 -6.96
N SER A 291 -41.64 -9.52 -7.44
CA SER A 291 -42.68 -9.27 -8.43
C SER A 291 -43.58 -10.46 -8.79
N SER A 292 -44.78 -10.51 -8.20
CA SER A 292 -45.92 -11.17 -8.81
C SER A 292 -46.30 -10.37 -10.08
N GLY A 293 -45.54 -10.56 -11.15
CA GLY A 293 -45.91 -10.14 -12.49
C GLY A 293 -47.16 -10.92 -12.91
N GLY A 294 -48.21 -10.18 -13.24
CA GLY A 294 -49.53 -10.72 -13.55
C GLY A 294 -49.51 -11.80 -14.63
N ALA A 295 -50.16 -12.91 -14.31
CA ALA A 295 -50.84 -13.71 -15.31
C ALA A 295 -52.31 -13.30 -15.25
N GLY A 296 -52.70 -12.35 -16.11
CA GLY A 296 -54.10 -12.12 -16.41
C GLY A 296 -54.65 -13.35 -17.10
N SER A 297 -55.46 -14.13 -16.40
CA SER A 297 -56.35 -15.08 -17.07
C SER A 297 -57.59 -14.29 -17.51
N GLY A 298 -57.58 -13.84 -18.76
CA GLY A 298 -58.81 -13.45 -19.44
C GLY A 298 -59.68 -14.69 -19.57
N ALA A 299 -60.68 -14.80 -18.71
CA ALA A 299 -61.80 -15.70 -18.92
C ALA A 299 -62.74 -15.02 -19.92
N GLU A 300 -62.61 -15.41 -21.18
CA GLU A 300 -63.54 -15.09 -22.25
C GLU A 300 -64.84 -15.86 -21.98
N GLU A 301 -65.76 -15.21 -21.27
CA GLU A 301 -67.11 -15.71 -21.02
C GLU A 301 -67.94 -15.53 -22.30
N SER A 302 -67.93 -16.56 -23.14
CA SER A 302 -68.87 -16.77 -24.23
C SER A 302 -70.30 -16.79 -23.69
N ARG A 303 -71.04 -15.69 -23.91
CA ARG A 303 -72.50 -15.63 -23.79
C ARG A 303 -73.13 -16.12 -25.08
N GLU A 304 -73.82 -17.24 -25.00
CA GLU A 304 -74.94 -17.58 -25.87
C GLU A 304 -76.15 -16.70 -25.50
N ALA A 305 -76.68 -15.98 -26.50
CA ALA A 305 -78.10 -15.69 -26.72
C ALA A 305 -78.27 -15.03 -28.09
#